data_AF-A0A1S3IAC5-F1
#
_entry.id   AF-A0A1S3IAC5-F1
#
_cell.length_a   1.000
_cell.length_b   1.000
_cell.length_c   1.000
_cell.angle_alpha   90.00
_cell.angle_beta   90.00
_cell.angle_gamma   90.00
#
_symmetry.space_group_name_H-M   'P 1'
#
loop_
_entity.id
_entity.type
_entity.pdbx_description
1 polymer ?
#
loop_
_entity_poly.entity_id
_entity_poly.type
_entity_poly.pdbx_seq_one_letter_code
_entity_poly.pdbx_strand_id
1 'polypeptide(L)'
;MLPIEERDWGDAKKHNLMGIHDAVMDNVRKELKRLLEFFGYDEDEKNSNDSLFLELNERIVIRDKSENQKKDAIIGGELHFYLRENRERSRVYCEKVFQTLFDELKIRLNPIPDGYTEKMLQEEVDELKNSYKKQAIGPAKIDVLNERLQSSDMTGFFQMCKAIQGFQMQINETNRKHEALSLQNEIQKRKLQEVEEESAREREEHSKALQDMAENNRIGIEKMLNIQEENRLKHERKVKELYEANHQRIAEMTKSAQKKDEQRMEMHQQEMAKRQKHFEDTLAKAKMELQTSQSENRRLEGEVCSERQYSQRLRDRGFFWRLFNWDPAE
;
A
#
# COMPACT_ATOMS: atom_id res chain seq x y z
N MET A 1 -18.53 67.76 40.11
CA MET A 1 -19.87 68.29 39.80
C MET A 1 -20.25 67.81 38.40
N LEU A 2 -21.44 67.25 38.21
CA LEU A 2 -21.90 66.76 36.90
C LEU A 2 -22.32 67.95 36.01
N PRO A 3 -22.17 67.86 34.67
CA PRO A 3 -22.66 68.88 33.75
C PRO A 3 -24.19 68.95 33.78
N ILE A 4 -24.73 70.14 33.53
CA ILE A 4 -26.17 70.43 33.52
C ILE A 4 -26.64 70.47 32.05
N GLU A 5 -27.84 69.96 31.77
CA GLU A 5 -28.42 70.04 30.42
C GLU A 5 -28.78 71.49 30.04
N GLU A 6 -28.49 71.87 28.80
CA GLU A 6 -29.01 73.11 28.22
C GLU A 6 -30.36 72.80 27.56
N ARG A 7 -31.29 73.76 27.68
CA ARG A 7 -32.72 73.68 27.35
C ARG A 7 -33.03 72.74 26.16
N ASP A 8 -33.65 71.60 26.45
CA ASP A 8 -34.30 70.78 25.42
C ASP A 8 -35.74 71.30 25.27
N TRP A 9 -36.12 71.79 24.09
CA TRP A 9 -37.41 72.45 23.85
C TRP A 9 -38.62 71.53 24.09
N GLY A 10 -38.39 70.22 24.28
CA GLY A 10 -39.42 69.21 24.53
C GLY A 10 -39.67 68.85 26.00
N ASP A 11 -38.83 69.28 26.95
CA ASP A 11 -38.92 68.77 28.33
C ASP A 11 -38.69 69.87 29.38
N ALA A 12 -39.74 70.66 29.64
CA ALA A 12 -39.76 71.79 30.57
C ALA A 12 -39.43 71.43 32.04
N LYS A 13 -39.30 70.15 32.37
CA LYS A 13 -39.04 69.64 33.73
C LYS A 13 -37.56 69.49 34.08
N LYS A 14 -36.64 69.62 33.11
CA LYS A 14 -35.21 69.43 33.40
C LYS A 14 -34.56 70.73 33.89
N HIS A 15 -33.88 70.63 35.04
CA HIS A 15 -33.10 71.73 35.62
C HIS A 15 -31.99 72.14 34.64
N ASN A 16 -32.16 73.28 33.98
CA ASN A 16 -31.17 73.87 33.09
C ASN A 16 -30.69 75.20 33.67
N LEU A 17 -29.47 75.62 33.30
CA LEU A 17 -28.84 76.81 33.89
C LEU A 17 -29.66 78.09 33.65
N MET A 18 -30.31 78.20 32.50
CA MET A 18 -31.19 79.32 32.15
C MET A 18 -32.49 79.32 32.98
N GLY A 19 -33.07 78.15 33.22
CA GLY A 19 -34.26 77.99 34.07
C GLY A 19 -33.96 78.29 35.53
N ILE A 20 -32.75 77.98 36.01
CA ILE A 20 -32.28 78.40 37.33
C ILE A 20 -32.13 79.92 37.38
N HIS A 21 -31.47 80.52 36.37
CA HIS A 21 -31.34 81.96 36.25
C HIS A 21 -32.71 82.65 36.28
N ASP A 22 -33.65 82.23 35.42
CA ASP A 22 -34.98 82.82 35.32
C ASP A 22 -35.76 82.67 36.63
N ALA A 23 -35.67 81.52 37.30
CA ALA A 23 -36.31 81.30 38.60
C ALA A 23 -35.71 82.19 39.70
N VAL A 24 -34.39 82.38 39.72
CA VAL A 24 -33.72 83.28 40.66
C VAL A 24 -34.12 84.73 40.39
N MET A 25 -34.11 85.16 39.13
CA MET A 25 -34.50 86.51 38.76
C MET A 25 -35.98 86.80 39.05
N ASP A 26 -36.87 85.83 38.85
CA ASP A 26 -38.28 85.95 39.23
C ASP A 26 -38.45 86.07 40.75
N ASN A 27 -37.66 85.34 41.55
CA ASN A 27 -37.70 85.47 43.01
C ASN A 27 -37.16 86.83 43.46
N VAL A 28 -36.04 87.29 42.91
CA VAL A 28 -35.48 88.64 43.18
C VAL A 28 -36.52 89.71 42.82
N ARG A 29 -37.19 89.58 41.68
CA ARG A 29 -38.27 90.49 41.26
C ARG A 29 -39.42 90.51 42.27
N LYS A 30 -39.88 89.34 42.73
CA LYS A 30 -40.98 89.21 43.69
C LYS A 30 -40.63 89.82 45.05
N GLU A 31 -39.44 89.53 45.58
CA GLU A 31 -39.00 90.08 46.86
C GLU A 31 -38.76 91.59 46.77
N LEU A 32 -38.20 92.08 45.67
CA LEU A 32 -38.04 93.53 45.45
C LEU A 32 -39.40 94.24 45.42
N LYS A 33 -40.38 93.69 44.68
CA LYS A 33 -41.76 94.22 44.66
C LYS A 33 -42.37 94.24 46.06
N ARG A 34 -42.26 93.14 46.81
CA ARG A 34 -42.76 93.03 48.18
C ARG A 34 -42.12 94.06 49.13
N LEU A 35 -40.80 94.27 49.03
CA LEU A 35 -40.11 95.27 49.83
C LEU A 35 -40.56 96.68 49.49
N LEU A 36 -40.75 96.99 48.20
CA LEU A 36 -41.23 98.30 47.76
C LEU A 36 -42.67 98.57 48.21
N GLU A 37 -43.56 97.57 48.10
CA GLU A 37 -44.93 97.63 48.66
C GLU A 37 -44.91 97.92 50.17
N PHE A 38 -43.98 97.29 50.92
CA PHE A 38 -43.81 97.53 52.35
C PHE A 38 -43.37 98.96 52.69
N PHE A 39 -42.65 99.64 51.79
CA PHE A 39 -42.23 101.03 51.97
C PHE A 39 -43.25 102.07 51.48
N GLY A 40 -44.47 101.64 51.08
CA GLY A 40 -45.55 102.55 50.67
C GLY A 40 -45.35 103.15 49.28
N TYR A 41 -44.56 102.49 48.43
CA TYR A 41 -44.34 102.89 47.04
C TYR A 41 -45.56 102.50 46.19
N ASP A 42 -46.32 103.50 45.72
CA ASP A 42 -47.53 103.31 44.90
C ASP A 42 -47.20 102.90 43.46
N GLU A 43 -48.14 102.18 42.81
CA GLU A 43 -47.99 101.56 41.49
C GLU A 43 -47.62 102.50 40.32
N ASP A 44 -47.63 103.82 40.54
CA ASP A 44 -47.39 104.85 39.53
C ASP A 44 -45.89 105.08 39.20
N GLU A 45 -44.96 104.59 40.03
CA GLU A 45 -43.51 104.60 39.76
C GLU A 45 -42.97 103.27 39.15
N LYS A 46 -43.83 102.50 38.47
CA LYS A 46 -43.46 101.24 37.78
C LYS A 46 -42.18 101.30 36.94
N ASN A 47 -41.90 102.44 36.30
CA ASN A 47 -40.75 102.60 35.39
C ASN A 47 -39.37 102.59 36.08
N SER A 48 -39.26 103.06 37.34
CA SER A 48 -37.97 103.14 38.05
C SER A 48 -37.50 101.77 38.54
N ASN A 49 -38.43 100.95 39.02
CA ASN A 49 -38.15 99.62 39.56
C ASN A 49 -37.77 98.61 38.46
N ASP A 50 -38.39 98.74 37.29
CA ASP A 50 -38.04 97.93 36.13
C ASP A 50 -36.64 98.28 35.59
N SER A 51 -36.18 99.53 35.74
CA SER A 51 -34.83 99.94 35.34
C SER A 51 -33.73 99.30 36.19
N LEU A 52 -33.87 99.27 37.52
CA LEU A 52 -32.90 98.61 38.41
C LEU A 52 -32.85 97.10 38.17
N PHE A 53 -34.02 96.48 37.94
CA PHE A 53 -34.10 95.07 37.59
C PHE A 53 -33.43 94.79 36.23
N LEU A 54 -33.63 95.68 35.25
CA LEU A 54 -33.02 95.59 33.94
C LEU A 54 -31.50 95.72 34.02
N GLU A 55 -30.97 96.68 34.78
CA GLU A 55 -29.52 96.85 34.97
C GLU A 55 -28.86 95.65 35.65
N LEU A 56 -29.50 95.09 36.70
CA LEU A 56 -29.00 93.87 37.35
C LEU A 56 -29.01 92.67 36.38
N ASN A 57 -30.11 92.52 35.63
CA ASN A 57 -30.25 91.45 34.63
C ASN A 57 -29.25 91.60 33.48
N GLU A 58 -28.97 92.82 33.00
CA GLU A 58 -28.00 93.09 31.92
C GLU A 58 -26.56 92.85 32.36
N ARG A 59 -26.22 92.99 33.66
CA ARG A 59 -24.90 92.57 34.20
C ARG A 59 -24.75 91.04 34.22
N ILE A 60 -25.82 90.32 34.55
CA ILE A 60 -25.80 88.86 34.66
C ILE A 60 -25.87 88.20 33.27
N VAL A 61 -26.67 88.77 32.36
CA VAL A 61 -26.94 88.22 31.02
C VAL A 61 -26.91 89.33 29.97
N ILE A 62 -25.91 89.29 29.10
CA ILE A 62 -25.86 90.11 27.89
C ILE A 62 -26.32 89.25 26.72
N ARG A 63 -27.43 89.64 26.08
CA ARG A 63 -27.99 88.95 24.92
C ARG A 63 -27.63 89.67 23.62
N ASP A 64 -27.43 88.90 22.56
CA ASP A 64 -27.28 89.46 21.23
C ASP A 64 -28.61 90.09 20.80
N LYS A 65 -28.58 91.40 20.47
CA LYS A 65 -29.74 92.17 20.02
C LYS A 65 -29.81 92.24 18.48
N SER A 66 -28.94 91.53 17.75
CA SER A 66 -28.93 91.53 16.28
C SER A 66 -30.18 90.85 15.70
N GLU A 67 -30.84 91.53 14.75
CA GLU A 67 -32.19 91.18 14.26
C GLU A 67 -32.29 89.84 13.48
N ASN A 68 -31.17 89.19 13.16
CA ASN A 68 -31.12 88.06 12.22
C ASN A 68 -30.79 86.69 12.82
N GLN A 69 -30.58 86.58 14.13
CA GLN A 69 -30.42 85.27 14.78
C GLN A 69 -31.57 85.02 15.75
N LYS A 70 -32.01 83.75 15.82
CA LYS A 70 -33.05 83.29 16.75
C LYS A 70 -32.77 83.89 18.13
N LYS A 71 -33.67 84.79 18.55
CA LYS A 71 -33.62 85.59 19.78
C LYS A 71 -33.18 84.73 20.98
N ASP A 72 -32.28 85.28 21.82
CA ASP A 72 -31.74 84.73 23.08
C ASP A 72 -30.36 84.03 23.05
N ALA A 73 -29.46 84.35 22.10
CA ALA A 73 -28.06 83.97 22.25
C ALA A 73 -27.38 84.84 23.34
N ILE A 74 -26.91 84.21 24.41
CA ILE A 74 -26.17 84.87 25.50
C ILE A 74 -24.71 85.05 25.03
N ILE A 75 -24.28 86.31 24.90
CA ILE A 75 -22.97 86.68 24.37
C ILE A 75 -22.02 87.21 25.45
N GLY A 76 -22.52 87.52 26.64
CA GLY A 76 -21.73 88.06 27.75
C GLY A 76 -22.45 88.05 29.09
N GLY A 77 -21.81 88.63 30.11
CA GLY A 77 -22.25 88.56 31.51
C GLY A 77 -21.73 87.31 32.23
N GLU A 78 -21.99 87.22 33.54
CA GLU A 78 -21.56 86.10 34.37
C GLU A 78 -22.19 84.77 33.94
N LEU A 79 -23.44 84.79 33.46
CA LEU A 79 -24.12 83.58 32.97
C LEU A 79 -23.40 82.98 31.75
N HIS A 80 -22.83 83.81 30.88
CA HIS A 80 -22.03 83.34 29.74
C HIS A 80 -20.79 82.55 30.18
N PHE A 81 -20.14 82.99 31.26
CA PHE A 81 -19.00 82.29 31.83
C PHE A 81 -19.41 80.89 32.34
N TYR A 82 -20.50 80.80 33.10
CA TYR A 82 -21.01 79.53 33.60
C TYR A 82 -21.53 78.60 32.50
N LEU A 83 -22.13 79.13 31.43
CA LEU A 83 -22.52 78.35 30.25
C LEU A 83 -21.29 77.76 29.55
N ARG A 84 -20.24 78.57 29.33
CA ARG A 84 -18.99 78.08 28.75
C ARG A 84 -18.34 77.02 29.62
N GLU A 85 -18.28 77.24 30.93
CA GLU A 85 -17.73 76.28 31.88
C GLU A 85 -18.55 74.98 31.91
N ASN A 86 -19.90 75.08 31.87
CA ASN A 86 -20.79 73.93 31.79
C ASN A 86 -20.58 73.15 30.49
N ARG A 87 -20.39 73.83 29.36
CA ARG A 87 -20.10 73.20 28.07
C ARG A 87 -18.76 72.46 28.09
N GLU A 88 -17.72 73.06 28.67
CA GLU A 88 -16.41 72.40 28.81
C GLU A 88 -16.48 71.17 29.73
N ARG A 89 -17.15 71.30 30.88
CA ARG A 89 -17.38 70.18 31.79
C ARG A 89 -18.21 69.08 31.12
N SER A 90 -19.21 69.45 30.33
CA SER A 90 -20.00 68.51 29.53
C SER A 90 -19.14 67.78 28.52
N ARG A 91 -18.25 68.49 27.81
CA ARG A 91 -17.32 67.89 26.85
C ARG A 91 -16.45 66.83 27.51
N VAL A 92 -15.75 67.19 28.59
CA VAL A 92 -14.87 66.26 29.32
C VAL A 92 -15.63 65.05 29.84
N TYR A 93 -16.85 65.25 30.37
CA TYR A 93 -17.69 64.15 30.85
C TYR A 93 -18.12 63.23 29.70
N CYS A 94 -18.63 63.80 28.61
CA CYS A 94 -19.03 63.08 27.41
C CYS A 94 -17.89 62.27 26.79
N GLU A 95 -16.70 62.85 26.71
CA GLU A 95 -15.51 62.16 26.19
C GLU A 95 -15.15 60.95 27.07
N LYS A 96 -15.22 61.10 28.40
CA LYS A 96 -15.00 59.97 29.33
C LYS A 96 -16.04 58.87 29.15
N VAL A 97 -17.32 59.22 29.06
CA VAL A 97 -18.40 58.24 28.84
C VAL A 97 -18.18 57.48 27.53
N PHE A 98 -17.85 58.19 26.45
CA PHE A 98 -17.55 57.55 25.17
C PHE A 98 -16.36 56.60 25.29
N GLN A 99 -15.26 57.05 25.92
CA GLN A 99 -14.05 56.27 26.08
C GLN A 99 -14.31 54.98 26.85
N THR A 100 -15.04 55.04 27.97
CA THR A 100 -15.38 53.84 28.75
C THR A 100 -16.18 52.84 27.92
N LEU A 101 -17.23 53.29 27.23
CA LEU A 101 -18.05 52.40 26.39
C LEU A 101 -17.27 51.81 25.21
N PHE A 102 -16.37 52.61 24.63
CA PHE A 102 -15.55 52.16 23.51
C PHE A 102 -14.48 51.16 23.96
N ASP A 103 -13.86 51.37 25.12
CA ASP A 103 -12.88 50.43 25.66
C ASP A 103 -13.54 49.11 26.09
N GLU A 104 -14.76 49.14 26.63
CA GLU A 104 -15.56 47.93 26.86
C GLU A 104 -15.84 47.16 25.55
N LEU A 105 -16.16 47.88 24.47
CA LEU A 105 -16.33 47.28 23.15
C LEU A 105 -15.02 46.65 22.63
N LYS A 106 -13.89 47.34 22.76
CA LYS A 106 -12.57 46.81 22.37
C LYS A 106 -12.22 45.53 23.14
N ILE A 107 -12.48 45.49 24.44
CA ILE A 107 -12.20 44.31 25.27
C ILE A 107 -13.06 43.13 24.83
N ARG A 108 -14.36 43.35 24.57
CA ARG A 108 -15.27 42.30 24.10
C ARG A 108 -14.88 41.74 22.73
N LEU A 109 -14.32 42.58 21.86
CA LEU A 109 -13.92 42.21 20.51
C LEU A 109 -12.44 41.78 20.39
N ASN A 110 -11.70 41.68 21.50
CA ASN A 110 -10.30 41.24 21.47
C ASN A 110 -10.06 40.02 22.38
N PRO A 111 -9.85 38.81 21.82
CA PRO A 111 -9.79 38.49 20.38
C PRO A 111 -11.19 38.50 19.73
N ILE A 112 -11.23 38.73 18.41
CA ILE A 112 -12.51 38.78 17.67
C ILE A 112 -13.16 37.39 17.72
N PRO A 113 -14.43 37.28 18.16
CA PRO A 113 -15.14 36.00 18.21
C PRO A 113 -15.20 35.29 16.85
N ASP A 114 -15.20 33.96 16.87
CA ASP A 114 -15.31 33.17 15.65
C ASP A 114 -16.68 33.40 14.97
N GLY A 115 -16.64 33.63 13.65
CA GLY A 115 -17.86 33.89 12.87
C GLY A 115 -18.41 35.31 12.99
N TYR A 116 -17.68 36.22 13.66
CA TYR A 116 -18.07 37.62 13.75
C TYR A 116 -18.09 38.28 12.37
N THR A 117 -19.16 39.03 12.08
CA THR A 117 -19.39 39.65 10.75
C THR A 117 -19.39 41.18 10.84
N GLU A 118 -19.17 41.84 9.70
CA GLU A 118 -19.29 43.30 9.59
C GLU A 118 -20.68 43.81 10.03
N LYS A 119 -21.73 43.01 9.84
CA LYS A 119 -23.09 43.35 10.32
C LYS A 119 -23.17 43.38 11.84
N MET A 120 -22.57 42.40 12.52
CA MET A 120 -22.53 42.36 14.00
C MET A 120 -21.69 43.51 14.57
N LEU A 121 -20.63 43.91 13.87
CA LEU A 121 -19.85 45.10 14.23
C LEU A 121 -20.67 46.39 14.12
N GLN A 122 -21.49 46.50 13.08
CA GLN A 122 -22.37 47.65 12.89
C GLN A 122 -23.44 47.73 13.99
N GLU A 123 -24.02 46.58 14.38
CA GLU A 123 -25.00 46.48 15.47
C GLU A 123 -24.40 46.92 16.82
N GLU A 124 -23.21 46.43 17.18
CA GLU A 124 -22.51 46.81 18.41
C GLU A 124 -22.16 48.31 18.45
N VAL A 125 -21.87 48.92 17.30
CA VAL A 125 -21.62 50.36 17.19
C VAL A 125 -22.91 51.16 17.39
N ASP A 126 -24.03 50.67 16.86
CA ASP A 126 -25.33 51.32 17.07
C ASP A 126 -25.81 51.15 18.52
N GLU A 127 -25.52 50.02 19.16
CA GLU A 127 -25.69 49.83 20.60
C GLU A 127 -24.82 50.79 21.42
N LEU A 128 -23.55 50.98 21.05
CA LEU A 128 -22.66 51.95 21.67
C LEU A 128 -23.22 53.37 21.57
N LYS A 129 -23.72 53.78 20.40
CA LYS A 129 -24.38 55.09 20.21
C LYS A 129 -25.60 55.24 21.11
N ASN A 130 -26.42 54.20 21.22
CA ASN A 130 -27.62 54.22 22.05
C ASN A 130 -27.28 54.28 23.54
N SER A 131 -26.28 53.51 23.98
CA SER A 131 -25.77 53.52 25.36
C SER A 131 -25.16 54.87 25.72
N TYR A 132 -24.35 55.44 24.81
CA TYR A 132 -23.81 56.78 24.97
C TYR A 132 -24.93 57.83 25.09
N LYS A 133 -25.95 57.78 24.22
CA LYS A 133 -27.10 58.70 24.28
C LYS A 133 -27.87 58.59 25.60
N LYS A 134 -27.86 57.45 26.29
CA LYS A 134 -28.48 57.30 27.60
C LYS A 134 -27.62 57.84 28.74
N GLN A 135 -26.29 57.66 28.66
CA GLN A 135 -25.37 57.98 29.76
C GLN A 135 -24.75 59.38 29.68
N ALA A 136 -24.58 59.93 28.48
CA ALA A 136 -23.99 61.24 28.26
C ALA A 136 -24.99 62.36 28.55
N ILE A 137 -24.49 63.42 29.21
CA ILE A 137 -25.28 64.54 29.72
C ILE A 137 -24.61 65.86 29.32
N GLY A 138 -25.44 66.87 29.05
CA GLY A 138 -25.01 68.24 28.82
C GLY A 138 -24.94 68.63 27.33
N PRO A 139 -24.61 69.90 27.06
CA PRO A 139 -24.71 70.49 25.72
C PRO A 139 -23.71 69.92 24.70
N ALA A 140 -22.56 69.39 25.14
CA ALA A 140 -21.54 68.86 24.23
C ALA A 140 -21.81 67.41 23.77
N LYS A 141 -22.93 66.81 24.21
CA LYS A 141 -23.26 65.40 24.01
C LYS A 141 -23.20 64.94 22.56
N ILE A 142 -23.89 65.65 21.67
CA ILE A 142 -23.99 65.26 20.26
C ILE A 142 -22.69 65.59 19.51
N ASP A 143 -22.10 66.75 19.80
CA ASP A 143 -20.82 67.19 19.22
C ASP A 143 -19.73 66.14 19.48
N VAL A 144 -19.52 65.75 20.74
CA VAL A 144 -18.52 64.75 21.13
C VAL A 144 -18.78 63.40 20.50
N LEU A 145 -20.04 62.97 20.41
CA LEU A 145 -20.38 61.69 19.76
C LEU A 145 -19.95 61.68 18.30
N ASN A 146 -20.26 62.75 17.56
CA ASN A 146 -19.93 62.83 16.14
C ASN A 146 -18.41 62.93 15.92
N GLU A 147 -17.72 63.76 16.71
CA GLU A 147 -16.26 63.88 16.66
C GLU A 147 -15.57 62.53 16.94
N ARG A 148 -16.02 61.82 17.98
CA ARG A 148 -15.42 60.53 18.37
C ARG A 148 -15.74 59.41 17.39
N LEU A 149 -16.94 59.37 16.83
CA LEU A 149 -17.29 58.41 15.77
C LEU A 149 -16.49 58.61 14.49
N GLN A 150 -16.13 59.87 14.17
CA GLN A 150 -15.30 60.23 13.01
C GLN A 150 -13.80 60.22 13.31
N SER A 151 -13.40 59.90 14.54
CA SER A 151 -12.00 59.89 14.94
C SER A 151 -11.19 58.80 14.23
N SER A 152 -9.88 59.03 14.15
CA SER A 152 -8.91 58.03 13.70
C SER A 152 -8.97 56.75 14.51
N ASP A 153 -9.29 56.85 15.81
CA ASP A 153 -9.31 55.71 16.72
C ASP A 153 -10.47 54.75 16.39
N MET A 154 -11.65 55.30 16.12
CA MET A 154 -12.79 54.49 15.65
C MET A 154 -12.49 53.90 14.28
N THR A 155 -11.99 54.70 13.35
CA THR A 155 -11.69 54.25 11.98
C THR A 155 -10.62 53.16 11.96
N GLY A 156 -9.56 53.32 12.76
CA GLY A 156 -8.49 52.33 12.93
C GLY A 156 -8.99 51.03 13.57
N PHE A 157 -9.90 51.13 14.55
CA PHE A 157 -10.55 49.95 15.14
C PHE A 157 -11.36 49.16 14.11
N PHE A 158 -12.16 49.82 13.26
CA PHE A 158 -12.88 49.15 12.17
C PHE A 158 -11.94 48.44 11.19
N GLN A 159 -10.84 49.09 10.80
CA GLN A 159 -9.85 48.49 9.90
C GLN A 159 -9.17 47.27 10.54
N MET A 160 -8.83 47.36 11.83
CA MET A 160 -8.29 46.23 12.59
C MET A 160 -9.28 45.06 12.61
N CYS A 161 -10.56 45.32 12.89
CA CYS A 161 -11.59 44.29 12.90
C CYS A 161 -11.74 43.59 11.54
N LYS A 162 -11.74 44.37 10.45
CA LYS A 162 -11.77 43.84 9.08
C LYS A 162 -10.54 43.01 8.73
N ALA A 163 -9.35 43.46 9.13
CA ALA A 163 -8.10 42.75 8.86
C ALA A 163 -8.07 41.39 9.59
N ILE A 164 -8.43 41.36 10.87
CA ILE A 164 -8.48 40.12 11.66
C ILE A 164 -9.50 39.14 11.10
N GLN A 165 -10.68 39.62 10.67
CA GLN A 165 -11.67 38.78 10.00
C GLN A 165 -11.10 38.15 8.70
N GLY A 166 -10.38 38.95 7.90
CA GLY A 166 -9.69 38.46 6.71
C GLY A 166 -8.68 37.36 7.03
N PHE A 167 -7.90 37.52 8.10
CA PHE A 167 -6.96 36.51 8.57
C PHE A 167 -7.66 35.25 9.09
N GLN A 168 -8.74 35.37 9.86
CA GLN A 168 -9.51 34.22 10.36
C GLN A 168 -10.11 33.40 9.20
N MET A 169 -10.62 34.05 8.15
CA MET A 169 -11.09 33.35 6.95
C MET A 169 -9.96 32.58 6.25
N GLN A 170 -8.78 33.19 6.09
CA GLN A 170 -7.62 32.52 5.50
C GLN A 170 -7.18 31.31 6.33
N ILE A 171 -7.13 31.44 7.66
CA ILE A 171 -6.80 30.33 8.56
C ILE A 171 -7.81 29.19 8.40
N ASN A 172 -9.11 29.49 8.39
CA ASN A 172 -10.15 28.49 8.19
C ASN A 172 -10.05 27.79 6.82
N GLU A 173 -9.74 28.52 5.75
CA GLU A 173 -9.49 27.91 4.44
C GLU A 173 -8.25 27.02 4.45
N THR A 174 -7.16 27.44 5.10
CA THR A 174 -5.96 26.61 5.22
C THR A 174 -6.21 25.35 6.03
N ASN A 175 -6.99 25.43 7.11
CA ASN A 175 -7.39 24.28 7.92
C ASN A 175 -8.23 23.30 7.09
N ARG A 176 -9.22 23.79 6.33
CA ARG A 176 -10.01 22.94 5.41
C ARG A 176 -9.14 22.25 4.36
N LYS A 177 -8.18 22.96 3.77
CA LYS A 177 -7.22 22.36 2.83
C LYS A 177 -6.35 21.31 3.51
N HIS A 178 -5.91 21.57 4.73
CA HIS A 178 -5.11 20.63 5.50
C HIS A 178 -5.88 19.36 5.86
N GLU A 179 -7.13 19.49 6.31
CA GLU A 179 -8.04 18.36 6.57
C GLU A 179 -8.27 17.52 5.30
N ALA A 180 -8.54 18.17 4.17
CA ALA A 180 -8.70 17.47 2.89
C ALA A 180 -7.45 16.68 2.48
N LEU A 181 -6.25 17.27 2.65
CA LEU A 181 -4.98 16.60 2.38
C LEU A 181 -4.72 15.45 3.37
N SER A 182 -5.07 15.62 4.65
CA SER A 182 -4.96 14.56 5.65
C SER A 182 -5.81 13.35 5.28
N LEU A 183 -7.06 13.61 4.86
CA LEU A 183 -8.00 12.56 4.45
C LEU A 183 -7.53 11.84 3.17
N GLN A 184 -6.95 12.58 2.21
CA GLN A 184 -6.33 11.99 1.02
C GLN A 184 -5.12 11.11 1.37
N ASN A 185 -4.29 11.53 2.32
CA ASN A 185 -3.16 10.75 2.82
C ASN A 185 -3.62 9.46 3.51
N GLU A 186 -4.70 9.51 4.31
CA GLU A 186 -5.28 8.32 4.92
C GLU A 186 -5.79 7.32 3.86
N ILE A 187 -6.47 7.81 2.82
CA ILE A 187 -6.91 6.98 1.70
C ILE A 187 -5.72 6.32 1.00
N GLN A 188 -4.64 7.08 0.74
CA GLN A 188 -3.43 6.54 0.13
C GLN A 188 -2.76 5.47 1.00
N LYS A 189 -2.70 5.68 2.32
CA LYS A 189 -2.18 4.68 3.26
C LYS A 189 -2.98 3.39 3.24
N ARG A 190 -4.33 3.47 3.24
CA ARG A 190 -5.19 2.28 3.14
C ARG A 190 -4.96 1.52 1.84
N LYS A 191 -4.90 2.23 0.70
CA LYS A 191 -4.60 1.61 -0.60
C LYS A 191 -3.24 0.93 -0.62
N LEU A 192 -2.22 1.55 -0.01
CA LEU A 192 -0.89 0.98 0.05
C LEU A 192 -0.87 -0.30 0.91
N GLN A 193 -1.60 -0.29 2.02
CA GLN A 193 -1.77 -1.48 2.86
C GLN A 193 -2.52 -2.61 2.13
N GLU A 194 -3.59 -2.30 1.38
CA GLU A 194 -4.30 -3.29 0.56
C GLU A 194 -3.37 -3.95 -0.48
N VAL A 195 -2.51 -3.17 -1.14
CA VAL A 195 -1.52 -3.67 -2.11
C VAL A 195 -0.46 -4.53 -1.43
N GLU A 196 0.01 -4.16 -0.23
CA GLU A 196 0.95 -4.97 0.54
C GLU A 196 0.34 -6.32 0.96
N GLU A 197 -0.92 -6.31 1.42
CA GLU A 197 -1.65 -7.52 1.79
C GLU A 197 -1.95 -8.42 0.58
N GLU A 198 -2.29 -7.85 -0.58
CA GLU A 198 -2.46 -8.59 -1.84
C GLU A 198 -1.14 -9.19 -2.31
N SER A 199 -0.04 -8.42 -2.31
CA SER A 199 1.29 -8.94 -2.67
C SER A 199 1.75 -10.05 -1.72
N ALA A 200 1.45 -9.95 -0.42
CA ALA A 200 1.76 -11.01 0.54
C ALA A 200 0.98 -12.31 0.23
N ARG A 201 -0.30 -12.19 -0.12
CA ARG A 201 -1.14 -13.34 -0.54
C ARG A 201 -0.60 -14.00 -1.80
N GLU A 202 -0.29 -13.22 -2.84
CA GLU A 202 0.28 -13.73 -4.08
C GLU A 202 1.62 -14.47 -3.84
N ARG A 203 2.49 -13.93 -2.98
CA ARG A 203 3.76 -14.60 -2.62
C ARG A 203 3.51 -15.93 -1.91
N GLU A 204 2.52 -16.00 -1.02
CA GLU A 204 2.19 -17.24 -0.32
C GLU A 204 1.61 -18.28 -1.29
N GLU A 205 0.71 -17.88 -2.19
CA GLU A 205 0.16 -18.74 -3.23
C GLU A 205 1.25 -19.26 -4.18
N HIS A 206 2.15 -18.39 -4.65
CA HIS A 206 3.29 -18.78 -5.45
C HIS A 206 4.22 -19.75 -4.70
N SER A 207 4.47 -19.51 -3.40
CA SER A 207 5.27 -20.40 -2.57
C SER A 207 4.62 -21.79 -2.45
N LYS A 208 3.30 -21.87 -2.24
CA LYS A 208 2.57 -23.14 -2.19
C LYS A 208 2.61 -23.86 -3.54
N ALA A 209 2.38 -23.16 -4.63
CA ALA A 209 2.46 -23.73 -5.98
C ALA A 209 3.85 -24.30 -6.29
N LEU A 210 4.93 -23.63 -5.86
CA LEU A 210 6.29 -24.13 -5.99
C LEU A 210 6.54 -25.39 -5.15
N GLN A 211 6.00 -25.44 -3.93
CA GLN A 211 6.08 -26.63 -3.08
C GLN A 211 5.34 -27.82 -3.69
N ASP A 212 4.12 -27.61 -4.17
CA ASP A 212 3.31 -28.64 -4.84
C ASP A 212 4.00 -29.15 -6.10
N MET A 213 4.61 -28.25 -6.88
CA MET A 213 5.38 -28.63 -8.07
C MET A 213 6.63 -29.43 -7.70
N ALA A 214 7.34 -29.05 -6.63
CA ALA A 214 8.50 -29.78 -6.13
C ALA A 214 8.11 -31.19 -5.64
N GLU A 215 7.00 -31.32 -4.91
CA GLU A 215 6.52 -32.62 -4.42
C GLU A 215 6.03 -33.51 -5.57
N ASN A 216 5.28 -32.96 -6.53
CA ASN A 216 4.89 -33.69 -7.74
C ASN A 216 6.09 -34.17 -8.54
N ASN A 217 7.13 -33.34 -8.68
CA ASN A 217 8.37 -33.74 -9.34
C ASN A 217 9.09 -34.85 -8.56
N ARG A 218 9.15 -34.75 -7.23
CA ARG A 218 9.73 -35.79 -6.36
C ARG A 218 9.02 -37.13 -6.56
N ILE A 219 7.69 -37.14 -6.49
CA ILE A 219 6.86 -38.33 -6.73
C ILE A 219 7.05 -38.87 -8.16
N GLY A 220 7.13 -37.99 -9.15
CA GLY A 220 7.37 -38.36 -10.55
C GLY A 220 8.71 -39.06 -10.75
N ILE A 221 9.78 -38.52 -10.16
CA ILE A 221 11.13 -39.12 -10.18
C ILE A 221 11.11 -40.48 -9.47
N GLU A 222 10.48 -40.59 -8.30
CA GLU A 222 10.39 -41.84 -7.55
C GLU A 222 9.66 -42.94 -8.32
N LYS A 223 8.54 -42.61 -8.98
CA LYS A 223 7.83 -43.52 -9.88
C LYS A 223 8.71 -43.98 -11.05
N MET A 224 9.45 -43.05 -11.66
CA MET A 224 10.35 -43.36 -12.76
C MET A 224 11.46 -44.32 -12.33
N LEU A 225 12.08 -44.09 -11.17
CA LEU A 225 13.10 -44.96 -10.60
C LEU A 225 12.54 -46.36 -10.30
N ASN A 226 11.34 -46.45 -9.72
CA ASN A 226 10.69 -47.73 -9.46
C ASN A 226 10.39 -48.51 -10.75
N ILE A 227 9.90 -47.84 -11.80
CA ILE A 227 9.67 -48.45 -13.11
C ILE A 227 10.99 -48.91 -13.73
N GLN A 228 12.05 -48.10 -13.64
CA GLN A 228 13.37 -48.45 -14.13
C GLN A 228 13.94 -49.67 -13.42
N GLU A 229 13.78 -49.76 -12.10
CA GLU A 229 14.22 -50.90 -11.31
C GLU A 229 13.41 -52.17 -11.62
N GLU A 230 12.09 -52.06 -11.78
CA GLU A 230 11.25 -53.18 -12.19
C GLU A 230 11.65 -53.71 -13.60
N ASN A 231 11.95 -52.79 -14.52
CA ASN A 231 12.45 -53.14 -15.85
C ASN A 231 13.84 -53.79 -15.80
N ARG A 232 14.74 -53.30 -14.95
CA ARG A 232 16.06 -53.88 -14.69
C ARG A 232 15.92 -55.32 -14.20
N LEU A 233 15.06 -55.56 -13.21
CA LEU A 233 14.77 -56.89 -12.67
C LEU A 233 14.15 -57.83 -13.71
N LYS A 234 13.20 -57.34 -14.53
CA LYS A 234 12.64 -58.12 -15.65
C LYS A 234 13.71 -58.50 -16.67
N HIS A 235 14.61 -57.57 -16.98
CA HIS A 235 15.72 -57.83 -17.90
C HIS A 235 16.69 -58.87 -17.33
N GLU A 236 17.08 -58.75 -16.06
CA GLU A 236 17.93 -59.72 -15.37
C GLU A 236 17.33 -61.13 -15.37
N ARG A 237 16.00 -61.26 -15.14
CA ARG A 237 15.30 -62.55 -15.24
C ARG A 237 15.39 -63.13 -16.64
N LYS A 238 15.09 -62.34 -17.68
CA LYS A 238 15.22 -62.78 -19.08
C LYS A 238 16.64 -63.22 -19.42
N VAL A 239 17.65 -62.50 -18.94
CA VAL A 239 19.06 -62.88 -19.14
C VAL A 239 19.35 -64.24 -18.48
N LYS A 240 18.92 -64.46 -17.24
CA LYS A 240 19.06 -65.76 -16.55
C LYS A 240 18.36 -66.89 -17.31
N GLU A 241 17.12 -66.68 -17.73
CA GLU A 241 16.35 -67.65 -18.52
C GLU A 241 17.06 -68.00 -19.85
N LEU A 242 17.63 -67.01 -20.53
CA LEU A 242 18.41 -67.24 -21.76
C LEU A 242 19.70 -68.04 -21.48
N TYR A 243 20.40 -67.74 -20.38
CA TYR A 243 21.57 -68.51 -19.94
C TYR A 243 21.20 -69.96 -19.63
N GLU A 244 20.11 -70.19 -18.91
CA GLU A 244 19.61 -71.53 -18.56
C GLU A 244 19.17 -72.31 -19.82
N ALA A 245 18.40 -71.68 -20.71
CA ALA A 245 17.99 -72.29 -21.98
C ALA A 245 19.18 -72.62 -22.88
N ASN A 246 20.20 -71.76 -22.92
CA ASN A 246 21.43 -72.03 -23.65
C ASN A 246 22.21 -73.21 -23.04
N HIS A 247 22.33 -73.26 -21.70
CA HIS A 247 22.95 -74.40 -21.02
C HIS A 247 22.21 -75.71 -21.29
N GLN A 248 20.87 -75.71 -21.27
CA GLN A 248 20.05 -76.88 -21.62
C GLN A 248 20.29 -77.31 -23.07
N ARG A 249 20.32 -76.36 -24.02
CA ARG A 249 20.59 -76.63 -25.43
C ARG A 249 21.99 -77.23 -25.63
N ILE A 250 23.00 -76.70 -24.94
CA ILE A 250 24.36 -77.27 -24.96
C ILE A 250 24.33 -78.70 -24.41
N ALA A 251 23.66 -78.93 -23.28
CA ALA A 251 23.54 -80.25 -22.66
C ALA A 251 22.86 -81.27 -23.60
N GLU A 252 21.78 -80.89 -24.27
CA GLU A 252 21.10 -81.70 -25.29
C GLU A 252 21.99 -82.01 -26.49
N MET A 253 22.73 -81.01 -26.99
CA MET A 253 23.69 -81.22 -28.07
C MET A 253 24.77 -82.23 -27.67
N THR A 254 25.35 -82.11 -26.47
CA THR A 254 26.31 -83.11 -25.96
C THR A 254 25.71 -84.50 -25.81
N LYS A 255 24.48 -84.63 -25.30
CA LYS A 255 23.79 -85.94 -25.23
C LYS A 255 23.55 -86.53 -26.61
N SER A 256 23.20 -85.70 -27.59
CA SER A 256 22.99 -86.15 -28.97
C SER A 256 24.30 -86.56 -29.66
N ALA A 257 25.40 -85.86 -29.36
CA ALA A 257 26.73 -86.21 -29.83
C ALA A 257 27.20 -87.53 -29.22
N GLN A 258 27.04 -87.70 -27.90
CA GLN A 258 27.34 -88.97 -27.21
C GLN A 258 26.55 -90.15 -27.80
N LYS A 259 25.24 -89.99 -28.05
CA LYS A 259 24.44 -91.05 -28.69
C LYS A 259 24.92 -91.38 -30.11
N LYS A 260 25.34 -90.38 -30.89
CA LYS A 260 25.91 -90.61 -32.23
C LYS A 260 27.26 -91.32 -32.15
N ASP A 261 28.08 -90.99 -31.17
CA ASP A 261 29.36 -91.65 -30.93
C ASP A 261 29.16 -93.10 -30.44
N GLU A 262 28.18 -93.36 -29.57
CA GLU A 262 27.77 -94.72 -29.18
C GLU A 262 27.31 -95.54 -30.39
N GLN A 263 26.46 -94.98 -31.26
CA GLN A 263 26.03 -95.66 -32.49
C GLN A 263 27.20 -95.93 -33.46
N ARG A 264 28.17 -95.02 -33.55
CA ARG A 264 29.39 -95.23 -34.33
C ARG A 264 30.25 -96.34 -33.74
N MET A 265 30.37 -96.41 -32.42
CA MET A 265 31.08 -97.47 -31.71
C MET A 265 30.40 -98.83 -31.92
N GLU A 266 29.07 -98.91 -31.86
CA GLU A 266 28.32 -100.14 -32.16
C GLU A 266 28.50 -100.61 -33.61
N MET A 267 28.40 -99.69 -34.59
CA MET A 267 28.66 -100.04 -35.99
C MET A 267 30.10 -100.54 -36.19
N HIS A 268 31.08 -99.90 -35.54
CA HIS A 268 32.47 -100.32 -35.63
C HIS A 268 32.69 -101.70 -34.99
N GLN A 269 32.04 -102.01 -33.87
CA GLN A 269 32.06 -103.35 -33.28
C GLN A 269 31.44 -104.41 -34.19
N GLN A 270 30.31 -104.11 -34.85
CA GLN A 270 29.70 -105.02 -35.83
C GLN A 270 30.61 -105.26 -37.04
N GLU A 271 31.30 -104.22 -37.51
CA GLU A 271 32.25 -104.35 -38.63
C GLU A 271 33.46 -105.21 -38.25
N MET A 272 33.99 -105.04 -37.04
CA MET A 272 35.07 -105.87 -36.50
C MET A 272 34.65 -107.33 -36.35
N ALA A 273 33.43 -107.61 -35.87
CA ALA A 273 32.88 -108.96 -35.78
C ALA A 273 32.73 -109.63 -37.17
N LYS A 274 32.31 -108.87 -38.19
CA LYS A 274 32.26 -109.37 -39.58
C LYS A 274 33.66 -109.68 -40.13
N ARG A 275 34.66 -108.84 -39.83
CA ARG A 275 36.06 -109.08 -40.24
C ARG A 275 36.63 -110.33 -39.58
N GLN A 276 36.36 -110.55 -38.29
CA GLN A 276 36.75 -111.78 -37.59
C GLN A 276 36.15 -113.02 -38.26
N LYS A 277 34.85 -112.99 -38.55
CA LYS A 277 34.16 -114.11 -39.21
C LYS A 277 34.73 -114.42 -40.60
N HIS A 278 35.05 -113.39 -41.38
CA HIS A 278 35.69 -113.57 -42.69
C HIS A 278 37.12 -114.17 -42.56
N PHE A 279 37.86 -113.80 -41.52
CA PHE A 279 39.17 -114.36 -41.23
C PHE A 279 39.08 -115.85 -40.84
N GLU A 280 38.07 -116.23 -40.07
CA GLU A 280 37.82 -117.64 -39.72
C GLU A 280 37.47 -118.48 -40.95
N ASP A 281 36.62 -117.96 -41.85
CA ASP A 281 36.24 -118.64 -43.10
C ASP A 281 37.43 -118.83 -44.07
N THR A 282 38.35 -117.86 -44.12
CA THR A 282 39.55 -117.95 -44.95
C THR A 282 40.58 -118.93 -44.38
N LEU A 283 40.74 -118.98 -43.05
CA LEU A 283 41.53 -120.00 -42.36
C LEU A 283 40.97 -121.42 -42.58
N ALA A 284 39.64 -121.58 -42.59
CA ALA A 284 39.00 -122.85 -42.86
C ALA A 284 39.24 -123.35 -44.30
N LYS A 285 39.18 -122.46 -45.30
CA LYS A 285 39.53 -122.79 -46.69
C LYS A 285 41.00 -123.18 -46.86
N ALA A 286 41.92 -122.42 -46.26
CA ALA A 286 43.35 -122.73 -46.33
C ALA A 286 43.69 -124.09 -45.70
N LYS A 287 43.00 -124.48 -44.62
CA LYS A 287 43.14 -125.83 -44.02
C LYS A 287 42.69 -126.95 -44.96
N MET A 288 41.59 -126.77 -45.68
CA MET A 288 41.11 -127.75 -46.65
C MET A 288 42.08 -127.93 -47.83
N GLU A 289 42.61 -126.83 -48.37
CA GLU A 289 43.57 -126.87 -49.49
C GLU A 289 44.91 -127.53 -49.11
N LEU A 290 45.35 -127.34 -47.86
CA LEU A 290 46.55 -128.01 -47.36
C LEU A 290 46.36 -129.54 -47.26
N GLN A 291 45.13 -129.97 -46.94
CA GLN A 291 44.79 -131.38 -46.77
C GLN A 291 44.69 -132.11 -48.11
N THR A 292 44.15 -131.46 -49.16
CA THR A 292 44.14 -131.98 -50.53
C THR A 292 45.54 -132.07 -51.11
N SER A 293 46.39 -131.06 -50.92
CA SER A 293 47.78 -131.08 -51.42
C SER A 293 48.64 -132.17 -50.76
N GLN A 294 48.40 -132.48 -49.47
CA GLN A 294 49.06 -133.60 -48.80
C GLN A 294 48.62 -134.98 -49.31
N SER A 295 47.38 -135.11 -49.79
CA SER A 295 46.88 -136.35 -50.37
C SER A 295 47.40 -136.60 -51.80
N GLU A 296 47.67 -135.53 -52.56
CA GLU A 296 48.28 -135.61 -53.89
C GLU A 296 49.77 -135.98 -53.83
N ASN A 297 50.53 -135.45 -52.86
CA ASN A 297 51.94 -135.81 -52.67
C ASN A 297 52.16 -137.30 -52.33
N ARG A 298 51.28 -137.93 -51.54
CA ARG A 298 51.37 -139.37 -51.26
C ARG A 298 51.11 -140.24 -52.49
N ARG A 299 50.40 -139.72 -53.48
CA ARG A 299 50.08 -140.44 -54.73
C ARG A 299 51.26 -140.38 -55.70
N LEU A 300 51.95 -139.24 -55.77
CA LEU A 300 53.16 -139.05 -56.57
C LEU A 300 54.38 -139.83 -56.03
N GLU A 301 54.51 -139.99 -54.71
CA GLU A 301 55.58 -140.82 -54.12
C GLU A 301 55.47 -142.32 -54.48
N GLY A 302 54.27 -142.81 -54.78
CA GLY A 302 54.04 -144.18 -55.25
C GLY A 302 54.49 -144.42 -56.69
N GLU A 303 54.38 -143.41 -57.55
CA GLU A 303 54.74 -143.50 -58.98
C GLU A 303 56.27 -143.47 -59.18
N VAL A 304 57.00 -142.64 -58.41
CA VAL A 304 58.46 -142.53 -58.44
C VAL A 304 59.17 -143.81 -57.97
N CYS A 305 58.55 -144.59 -57.08
CA CYS A 305 59.10 -145.87 -56.61
C CYS A 305 58.98 -147.00 -57.66
N SER A 306 58.00 -146.90 -58.57
CA SER A 306 57.82 -147.84 -59.69
C SER A 306 58.78 -147.56 -60.85
N GLU A 307 59.07 -146.29 -61.15
CA GLU A 307 59.98 -145.90 -62.23
C GLU A 307 61.46 -146.23 -61.91
N ARG A 308 61.88 -146.11 -60.64
CA ARG A 308 63.24 -146.50 -60.23
C ARG A 308 63.55 -147.98 -60.47
N GLN A 309 62.57 -148.88 -60.34
CA GLN A 309 62.77 -150.30 -60.62
C GLN A 309 62.82 -150.63 -62.12
N TYR A 310 62.27 -149.77 -62.98
CA TYR A 310 62.33 -149.93 -64.45
C TYR A 310 63.66 -149.44 -65.03
N SER A 311 64.18 -148.30 -64.56
CA SER A 311 65.46 -147.73 -65.01
C SER A 311 66.68 -148.57 -64.61
N GLN A 312 66.57 -149.38 -63.55
CA GLN A 312 67.68 -150.22 -63.07
C GLN A 312 67.82 -151.52 -63.88
N ARG A 313 66.73 -152.07 -64.43
CA ARG A 313 66.77 -153.25 -65.32
C ARG A 313 67.28 -152.95 -66.73
N LEU A 314 67.22 -151.68 -67.16
CA LEU A 314 67.71 -151.26 -68.49
C LEU A 314 69.22 -151.00 -68.54
N ARG A 315 69.89 -150.78 -67.39
CA ARG A 315 71.36 -150.63 -67.35
C ARG A 315 72.13 -151.95 -67.44
N ASP A 316 71.54 -153.07 -67.02
CA ASP A 316 72.21 -154.38 -67.00
C ASP A 316 72.26 -155.09 -68.38
N ARG A 317 71.80 -154.45 -69.47
CA ARG A 317 71.72 -155.07 -70.81
C ARG A 317 72.51 -154.38 -71.95
N GLY A 318 73.37 -153.41 -71.63
CA GLY A 318 74.45 -152.92 -72.51
C GLY A 318 74.20 -152.87 -74.03
N PHE A 319 73.44 -151.89 -74.52
CA PHE A 319 73.25 -151.53 -75.95
C PHE A 319 72.45 -150.21 -75.91
N PHE A 320 72.89 -149.05 -76.37
CA PHE A 320 73.18 -148.74 -77.76
C PHE A 320 73.98 -147.43 -77.83
N TRP A 321 75.12 -147.52 -78.49
CA TRP A 321 75.99 -146.42 -78.92
C TRP A 321 75.50 -145.85 -80.26
N ARG A 322 75.73 -144.55 -80.47
CA ARG A 322 75.78 -143.79 -81.75
C ARG A 322 74.46 -143.47 -82.46
N LEU A 323 73.98 -142.24 -82.28
CA LEU A 323 73.48 -141.36 -83.34
C LEU A 323 73.60 -139.89 -82.89
N PHE A 324 74.52 -139.15 -83.52
CA PHE A 324 74.51 -137.72 -83.90
C PHE A 324 74.11 -136.63 -82.88
N ASN A 325 74.99 -135.69 -82.50
CA ASN A 325 75.45 -134.49 -83.25
C ASN A 325 74.34 -133.53 -83.69
N TRP A 326 74.15 -132.42 -82.95
CA TRP A 326 74.22 -131.02 -83.40
C TRP A 326 73.73 -130.06 -82.30
N ASP A 327 74.63 -129.20 -81.80
CA ASP A 327 74.37 -127.77 -81.44
C ASP A 327 74.37 -126.93 -82.76
N PRO A 328 74.09 -125.59 -82.86
CA PRO A 328 73.94 -124.51 -81.85
C PRO A 328 72.80 -123.47 -82.12
N ALA A 329 72.46 -122.46 -81.31
CA ALA A 329 73.05 -121.82 -80.15
C ALA A 329 71.96 -121.74 -79.08
N GLU A 330 72.02 -122.67 -78.14
CA GLU A 330 70.86 -123.55 -77.91
C GLU A 330 70.40 -123.59 -76.46
#